data_AF-A0A1C5RRS6-F1
#
_entry.id   AF-A0A1C5RRS6-F1
#
_cell.length_a   1.000
_cell.length_b   1.000
_cell.length_c   1.000
_cell.angle_alpha   90.00
_cell.angle_beta   90.00
_cell.angle_gamma   90.00
#
_symmetry.space_group_name_H-M   'P 1'
#
loop_
_entity.id
_entity.type
_entity.pdbx_description
1 polymer ?
#
loop_
_entity_poly.entity_id
_entity_poly.type
_entity_poly.pdbx_seq_one_letter_code
_entity_poly.pdbx_strand_id
1 'polypeptide(L)'
;MTHKVFVSYHHSNDQKKAEYLRTTYGDNNTLLDRSLDESYENMTDDEILAAIRQEHLKDSTVTIVLIGSETANRKWIDWEIYSSLRPYGSRSRNGLLGIYLPTAGETPARLQDNIDSGYAVTMEWENISWQLESKIDEAFNNREKSDLVRNSRKRRERNS
;
A
#
# COMPACT_ATOMS: atom_id res chain seq x y z
N MET A 1 -17.09 3.76 -5.79
CA MET A 1 -15.82 4.13 -5.11
C MET A 1 -15.55 5.62 -5.15
N THR A 2 -15.45 6.23 -3.96
CA THR A 2 -15.25 7.69 -3.77
C THR A 2 -13.80 8.03 -3.39
N HIS A 3 -13.02 7.05 -2.94
CA HIS A 3 -11.67 7.23 -2.38
C HIS A 3 -10.60 6.94 -3.41
N LYS A 4 -9.68 7.87 -3.64
CA LYS A 4 -8.47 7.61 -4.42
C LYS A 4 -7.55 6.66 -3.64
N VAL A 5 -7.18 5.57 -4.27
CA VAL A 5 -6.43 4.45 -3.71
C VAL A 5 -5.12 4.29 -4.46
N PHE A 6 -4.04 4.17 -3.70
CA PHE A 6 -2.74 3.75 -4.21
C PHE A 6 -2.58 2.24 -4.00
N VAL A 7 -2.10 1.49 -5.00
CA VAL A 7 -1.88 0.04 -4.91
C VAL A 7 -0.39 -0.26 -4.91
N SER A 8 0.08 -0.85 -3.82
CA SER A 8 1.45 -1.31 -3.57
C SER A 8 1.50 -2.83 -3.72
N TYR A 9 2.39 -3.34 -4.58
CA TYR A 9 2.50 -4.78 -4.86
C TYR A 9 3.86 -5.12 -5.45
N HIS A 10 4.20 -6.41 -5.49
CA HIS A 10 5.42 -6.86 -6.13
C HIS A 10 5.21 -6.99 -7.65
N HIS A 11 5.75 -6.05 -8.43
CA HIS A 11 5.56 -5.98 -9.88
C HIS A 11 5.80 -7.30 -10.61
N SER A 12 6.92 -7.98 -10.37
CA SER A 12 7.27 -9.19 -11.13
C SER A 12 6.30 -10.36 -10.92
N ASN A 13 5.66 -10.47 -9.74
CA ASN A 13 4.81 -11.61 -9.42
C ASN A 13 3.32 -11.30 -9.47
N ASP A 14 2.93 -10.07 -9.09
CA ASP A 14 1.54 -9.75 -8.77
C ASP A 14 0.90 -8.76 -9.76
N GLN A 15 1.61 -8.38 -10.84
CA GLN A 15 1.12 -7.48 -11.90
C GLN A 15 -0.28 -7.84 -12.38
N LYS A 16 -0.52 -9.12 -12.71
CA LYS A 16 -1.83 -9.57 -13.22
C LYS A 16 -2.97 -9.34 -12.23
N LYS A 17 -2.69 -9.48 -10.93
CA LYS A 17 -3.68 -9.23 -9.86
C LYS A 17 -3.92 -7.74 -9.69
N ALA A 18 -2.88 -6.92 -9.70
CA ALA A 18 -3.01 -5.47 -9.67
C ALA A 18 -3.80 -4.95 -10.89
N GLU A 19 -3.51 -5.44 -12.09
CA GLU A 19 -4.24 -5.10 -13.32
C GLU A 19 -5.71 -5.53 -13.25
N TYR A 20 -6.00 -6.73 -12.75
CA TYR A 20 -7.37 -7.18 -12.55
C TYR A 20 -8.12 -6.25 -11.57
N LEU A 21 -7.51 -5.94 -10.43
CA LEU A 21 -8.09 -5.03 -9.43
C LEU A 21 -8.41 -3.67 -10.07
N ARG A 22 -7.49 -3.12 -10.87
CA ARG A 22 -7.66 -1.84 -11.56
C ARG A 22 -8.72 -1.86 -12.66
N THR A 23 -8.71 -2.88 -13.50
CA THR A 23 -9.64 -2.96 -14.64
C THR A 23 -11.06 -3.28 -14.21
N THR A 24 -11.21 -4.06 -13.13
CA THR A 24 -12.53 -4.50 -12.63
C THR A 24 -13.16 -3.48 -11.67
N TYR A 25 -12.34 -2.81 -10.87
CA TYR A 25 -12.84 -1.90 -9.82
C TYR A 25 -12.37 -0.46 -10.01
N GLY A 26 -11.26 -0.20 -10.69
CA GLY A 26 -10.56 1.09 -10.69
C GLY A 26 -11.11 2.20 -11.58
N ASP A 27 -12.43 2.26 -11.78
CA ASP A 27 -13.07 3.33 -12.53
C ASP A 27 -12.52 4.71 -12.12
N ASN A 28 -12.31 5.58 -13.11
CA ASN A 28 -11.97 6.99 -12.92
C ASN A 28 -10.59 7.27 -12.26
N ASN A 29 -9.55 6.47 -12.58
CA ASN A 29 -8.20 6.59 -11.99
C ASN A 29 -8.17 6.47 -10.46
N THR A 30 -9.18 5.80 -9.90
CA THR A 30 -9.31 5.61 -8.46
C THR A 30 -8.24 4.66 -7.94
N LEU A 31 -7.75 3.72 -8.75
CA LEU A 31 -6.63 2.83 -8.41
C LEU A 31 -5.38 3.19 -9.21
N LEU A 32 -4.44 3.87 -8.55
CA LEU A 32 -3.17 4.28 -9.11
C LEU A 32 -2.14 3.16 -8.93
N ASP A 33 -1.69 2.60 -10.05
CA ASP A 33 -0.48 1.76 -10.11
C ASP A 33 0.70 2.67 -10.33
N ARG A 34 1.39 2.89 -9.22
CA ARG A 34 2.63 3.62 -9.19
C ARG A 34 3.46 2.92 -8.12
N SER A 35 3.64 1.61 -8.14
CA SER A 35 4.68 1.04 -7.26
C SER A 35 6.04 1.35 -7.86
N LEU A 36 7.05 1.45 -7.01
CA LEU A 36 8.42 1.59 -7.45
C LEU A 36 8.93 0.25 -7.98
N ASP A 37 9.69 0.32 -9.07
CA ASP A 37 10.37 -0.83 -9.66
C ASP A 37 11.90 -0.68 -9.60
N GLU A 38 12.62 -1.56 -10.29
CA GLU A 38 14.08 -1.59 -10.34
C GLU A 38 14.69 -0.35 -11.03
N SER A 39 13.91 0.42 -11.79
CA SER A 39 14.40 1.64 -12.46
C SER A 39 14.83 2.74 -11.48
N TYR A 40 14.36 2.66 -10.22
CA TYR A 40 14.69 3.59 -9.15
C TYR A 40 15.94 3.19 -8.34
N GLU A 41 16.61 2.08 -8.68
CA GLU A 41 17.76 1.58 -7.90
C GLU A 41 18.97 2.52 -7.90
N ASN A 42 19.10 3.38 -8.91
CA ASN A 42 20.21 4.32 -9.04
C ASN A 42 19.93 5.70 -8.40
N MET A 43 18.75 5.91 -7.83
CA MET A 43 18.37 7.16 -7.17
C MET A 43 18.74 7.13 -5.69
N THR A 44 18.96 8.30 -5.10
CA THR A 44 19.16 8.45 -3.66
C THR A 44 17.86 8.19 -2.89
N ASP A 45 17.99 7.79 -1.62
CA ASP A 45 16.85 7.63 -0.70
C ASP A 45 15.89 8.83 -0.75
N ASP A 46 16.42 10.05 -0.77
CA ASP A 46 15.61 11.26 -0.75
C ASP A 46 14.87 11.52 -2.07
N GLU A 47 15.50 11.24 -3.21
CA GLU A 47 14.86 11.32 -4.53
C GLU A 47 13.72 10.31 -4.65
N ILE A 48 13.94 9.08 -4.18
CA ILE A 48 12.91 8.04 -4.19
C ILE A 48 11.75 8.43 -3.27
N LEU A 49 12.02 8.94 -2.07
CA LEU A 49 10.96 9.40 -1.18
C LEU A 49 10.20 10.60 -1.74
N ALA A 50 10.89 11.48 -2.45
CA ALA A 50 10.26 12.60 -3.16
C ALA A 50 9.35 12.08 -4.28
N ALA A 51 9.83 11.14 -5.10
CA ALA A 51 9.05 10.47 -6.12
C ALA A 51 7.80 9.86 -5.49
N ILE A 52 7.93 8.95 -4.50
CA ILE A 52 6.79 8.29 -3.81
C ILE A 52 5.72 9.31 -3.39
N ARG A 53 6.13 10.45 -2.81
CA ARG A 53 5.19 11.46 -2.33
C ARG A 53 4.51 12.23 -3.46
N GLN A 54 5.27 12.65 -4.46
CA GLN A 54 4.79 13.56 -5.52
C GLN A 54 4.07 12.81 -6.63
N GLU A 55 4.57 11.63 -6.96
CA GLU A 55 4.09 10.82 -8.06
C GLU A 55 3.16 9.73 -7.53
N HIS A 56 3.50 9.00 -6.48
CA HIS A 56 2.78 7.76 -6.16
C HIS A 56 1.62 7.95 -5.16
N LEU A 57 1.75 8.87 -4.19
CA LEU A 57 0.79 9.07 -3.09
C LEU A 57 -0.05 10.35 -3.14
N LYS A 58 0.17 11.23 -4.12
CA LYS A 58 -0.26 12.64 -4.07
C LYS A 58 -1.72 12.85 -3.62
N ASP A 59 -2.65 12.28 -4.37
CA ASP A 59 -4.08 12.44 -4.13
C ASP A 59 -4.70 11.20 -3.46
N SER A 60 -3.89 10.18 -3.15
CA SER A 60 -4.43 8.96 -2.54
C SER A 60 -4.77 9.20 -1.08
N THR A 61 -5.81 8.50 -0.64
CA THR A 61 -6.36 8.55 0.72
C THR A 61 -6.33 7.20 1.40
N VAL A 62 -6.15 6.13 0.62
CA VAL A 62 -5.96 4.76 1.08
C VAL A 62 -4.80 4.15 0.29
N THR A 63 -4.00 3.34 0.97
CA THR A 63 -2.99 2.48 0.35
C THR A 63 -3.43 1.04 0.52
N ILE A 64 -3.61 0.35 -0.60
CA ILE A 64 -3.77 -1.11 -0.65
C ILE A 64 -2.39 -1.73 -0.80
N VAL A 65 -2.09 -2.75 -0.01
CA VAL A 65 -0.91 -3.61 -0.18
C VAL A 65 -1.39 -5.00 -0.62
N LEU A 66 -1.04 -5.43 -1.82
CA LEU A 66 -1.28 -6.80 -2.27
C LEU A 66 -0.19 -7.72 -1.72
N ILE A 67 -0.58 -8.64 -0.85
CA ILE A 67 0.32 -9.55 -0.15
C ILE A 67 0.41 -10.85 -0.96
N GLY A 68 1.38 -10.92 -1.85
CA GLY A 68 1.76 -12.12 -2.60
C GLY A 68 2.91 -12.87 -1.92
N SER A 69 3.50 -13.83 -2.63
CA SER A 69 4.52 -14.73 -2.07
C SER A 69 5.82 -14.00 -1.71
N GLU A 70 6.18 -12.97 -2.47
CA GLU A 70 7.45 -12.25 -2.36
C GLU A 70 7.29 -10.80 -1.90
N THR A 71 6.06 -10.35 -1.62
CA THR A 71 5.79 -8.94 -1.26
C THR A 71 6.56 -8.52 -0.01
N ALA A 72 6.62 -9.39 1.01
CA ALA A 72 7.36 -9.12 2.24
C ALA A 72 8.86 -8.94 2.03
N ASN A 73 9.43 -9.42 0.92
CA ASN A 73 10.87 -9.35 0.65
C ASN A 73 11.30 -8.07 -0.05
N ARG A 74 10.36 -7.19 -0.42
CA ARG A 74 10.63 -6.00 -1.22
C ARG A 74 10.80 -4.76 -0.37
N LYS A 75 11.96 -4.09 -0.51
CA LYS A 75 12.25 -2.82 0.18
C LYS A 75 11.27 -1.72 -0.22
N TRP A 76 10.86 -1.70 -1.49
CA TRP A 76 9.95 -0.68 -2.02
C TRP A 76 8.58 -0.71 -1.34
N ILE A 77 8.06 -1.90 -1.04
CA ILE A 77 6.81 -2.07 -0.28
C ILE A 77 6.92 -1.43 1.10
N ASP A 78 8.04 -1.65 1.81
CA ASP A 78 8.27 -1.02 3.11
C ASP A 78 8.28 0.51 3.02
N TRP A 79 8.89 1.07 1.97
CA TRP A 79 9.02 2.52 1.77
C TRP A 79 7.70 3.17 1.36
N GLU A 80 6.91 2.48 0.56
CA GLU A 80 5.57 2.87 0.16
C GLU A 80 4.64 2.90 1.38
N ILE A 81 4.66 1.87 2.23
CA ILE A 81 3.93 1.86 3.50
C ILE A 81 4.43 2.98 4.42
N TYR A 82 5.75 3.11 4.57
CA TYR A 82 6.36 4.16 5.39
C TYR A 82 5.88 5.55 4.99
N SER A 83 5.84 5.83 3.68
CA SER A 83 5.43 7.12 3.14
C SER A 83 3.92 7.33 3.24
N SER A 84 3.12 6.26 3.05
CA SER A 84 1.66 6.29 3.18
C SER A 84 1.21 6.70 4.59
N LEU A 85 1.93 6.23 5.62
CA LEU A 85 1.68 6.50 7.03
C LEU A 85 2.18 7.87 7.52
N ARG A 86 2.78 8.70 6.66
CA ARG A 86 3.28 10.03 7.03
C ARG A 86 2.47 11.13 6.36
N PRO A 87 2.03 12.15 7.12
CA PRO A 87 1.49 13.36 6.53
C PRO A 87 2.62 14.11 5.80
N TYR A 88 2.26 14.83 4.74
CA TYR A 88 3.20 15.66 3.98
C TYR A 88 2.48 16.85 3.34
N GLY A 89 2.94 18.06 3.62
CA GLY A 89 2.24 19.28 3.19
C GLY A 89 0.81 19.31 3.71
N SER A 90 -0.16 19.48 2.81
CA SER A 90 -1.61 19.41 3.11
C SER A 90 -2.18 17.99 3.14
N ARG A 91 -1.39 16.96 2.79
CA ARG A 91 -1.83 15.57 2.73
C ARG A 91 -1.83 14.94 4.12
N SER A 92 -2.95 14.34 4.48
CA SER A 92 -3.06 13.47 5.65
C SER A 92 -2.37 12.11 5.41
N ARG A 93 -2.31 11.28 6.44
CA ARG A 93 -1.94 9.88 6.30
C ARG A 93 -2.99 9.14 5.46
N ASN A 94 -2.57 8.06 4.81
CA ASN A 94 -3.51 7.13 4.16
C ASN A 94 -4.05 6.13 5.17
N GLY A 95 -5.30 5.71 4.95
CA GLY A 95 -5.77 4.42 5.42
C GLY A 95 -4.91 3.29 4.85
N LEU A 96 -4.78 2.18 5.57
CA LEU A 96 -3.98 1.03 5.13
C LEU A 96 -4.86 -0.22 5.04
N LEU A 97 -4.87 -0.83 3.86
CA LEU A 97 -5.61 -2.07 3.58
C LEU A 97 -4.65 -3.14 3.06
N GLY A 98 -4.48 -4.24 3.78
CA GLY A 98 -3.79 -5.44 3.29
C GLY A 98 -4.76 -6.37 2.59
N ILE A 99 -4.45 -6.81 1.37
CA ILE A 99 -5.22 -7.85 0.67
C ILE A 99 -4.32 -9.06 0.47
N TYR A 100 -4.65 -10.16 1.11
CA TYR A 100 -3.95 -11.43 0.95
C TYR A 100 -4.32 -12.06 -0.39
N LEU A 101 -3.31 -12.23 -1.26
CA LEU A 101 -3.48 -12.95 -2.52
C LEU A 101 -3.54 -14.46 -2.24
N PRO A 102 -4.08 -15.28 -3.17
CA PRO A 102 -4.05 -16.74 -3.01
C PRO A 102 -2.63 -17.32 -2.89
N THR A 103 -1.62 -16.55 -3.32
CA THR A 103 -0.19 -16.86 -3.26
C THR A 103 0.50 -16.24 -2.04
N ALA A 104 -0.25 -15.68 -1.09
CA ALA A 104 0.29 -14.92 0.03
C ALA A 104 1.38 -15.70 0.77
N GLY A 105 2.53 -15.06 0.93
CA GLY A 105 3.59 -15.50 1.83
C GLY A 105 3.52 -14.73 3.14
N GLU A 106 4.69 -14.32 3.64
CA GLU A 106 4.76 -13.48 4.82
C GLU A 106 4.14 -12.10 4.60
N THR A 107 3.64 -11.51 5.68
CA THR A 107 3.14 -10.13 5.67
C THR A 107 4.32 -9.16 5.82
N PRO A 108 4.43 -8.09 5.03
CA PRO A 108 5.46 -7.08 5.21
C PRO A 108 5.49 -6.56 6.65
N ALA A 109 6.66 -6.54 7.29
CA ALA A 109 6.72 -6.36 8.74
C ALA A 109 6.15 -5.03 9.25
N ARG A 110 6.27 -3.93 8.47
CA ARG A 110 5.63 -2.64 8.79
C ARG A 110 4.10 -2.69 8.64
N LEU A 111 3.59 -3.46 7.68
CA LEU A 111 2.16 -3.72 7.56
C LEU A 111 1.67 -4.52 8.78
N GLN A 112 2.41 -5.56 9.17
CA GLN A 112 2.09 -6.38 10.35
C GLN A 112 1.96 -5.53 11.62
N ASP A 113 2.89 -4.61 11.88
CA ASP A 113 2.78 -3.72 13.06
C ASP A 113 1.48 -2.90 13.09
N ASN A 114 0.96 -2.52 11.90
CA ASN A 114 -0.27 -1.74 11.79
C ASN A 114 -1.52 -2.64 11.82
N ILE A 115 -1.40 -3.92 11.45
CA ILE A 115 -2.44 -4.93 11.68
C ILE A 115 -2.56 -5.17 13.19
N ASP A 116 -1.45 -5.41 13.87
CA ASP A 116 -1.39 -5.71 15.31
C ASP A 116 -1.90 -4.53 16.16
N SER A 117 -1.69 -3.29 15.70
CA SER A 117 -2.22 -2.10 16.37
C SER A 117 -3.68 -1.81 16.07
N GLY A 118 -4.30 -2.49 15.08
CA GLY A 118 -5.66 -2.22 14.62
C GLY A 118 -5.80 -0.98 13.72
N TYR A 119 -4.69 -0.43 13.22
CA TYR A 119 -4.73 0.65 12.21
C TYR A 119 -5.07 0.12 10.82
N ALA A 120 -4.38 -0.94 10.39
CA ALA A 120 -4.58 -1.55 9.10
C ALA A 120 -5.81 -2.45 9.10
N VAL A 121 -6.56 -2.39 8.01
CA VAL A 121 -7.65 -3.33 7.70
C VAL A 121 -7.08 -4.44 6.84
N THR A 122 -7.61 -5.65 6.95
CA THR A 122 -7.23 -6.77 6.10
C THR A 122 -8.44 -7.45 5.46
N MET A 123 -8.21 -8.10 4.32
CA MET A 123 -9.16 -9.02 3.70
C MET A 123 -8.45 -10.05 2.82
N GLU A 124 -9.16 -11.13 2.49
CA GLU A 124 -8.72 -12.16 1.56
C GLU A 124 -9.16 -11.81 0.12
N TRP A 125 -8.33 -12.13 -0.88
CA TRP A 125 -8.61 -11.86 -2.29
C TRP A 125 -9.89 -12.55 -2.78
N GLU A 126 -10.22 -13.72 -2.25
CA GLU A 126 -11.41 -14.49 -2.56
C GLU A 126 -12.70 -13.70 -2.27
N ASN A 127 -12.62 -12.74 -1.36
CA ASN A 127 -13.72 -11.88 -0.94
C ASN A 127 -13.74 -10.54 -1.71
N ILE A 128 -12.94 -10.36 -2.75
CA ILE A 128 -12.79 -9.05 -3.41
C ILE A 128 -14.11 -8.51 -3.99
N SER A 129 -14.98 -9.39 -4.52
CA SER A 129 -16.21 -9.01 -5.21
C SER A 129 -17.28 -8.38 -4.33
N TRP A 130 -17.28 -8.67 -3.01
CA TRP A 130 -18.30 -8.19 -2.08
C TRP A 130 -17.77 -7.32 -0.93
N GLN A 131 -16.45 -7.31 -0.67
CA GLN A 131 -15.87 -6.64 0.50
C GLN A 131 -15.00 -5.44 0.14
N LEU A 132 -14.48 -5.36 -1.09
CA LEU A 132 -13.46 -4.38 -1.45
C LEU A 132 -13.87 -2.94 -1.10
N GLU A 133 -15.05 -2.49 -1.52
CA GLU A 133 -15.50 -1.11 -1.27
C GLU A 133 -15.67 -0.83 0.23
N SER A 134 -16.34 -1.73 0.96
CA SER A 134 -16.50 -1.59 2.41
C SER A 134 -15.16 -1.60 3.16
N LYS A 135 -14.17 -2.37 2.71
CA LYS A 135 -12.84 -2.45 3.32
C LYS A 135 -11.99 -1.22 3.01
N ILE A 136 -12.15 -0.64 1.82
CA ILE A 136 -11.55 0.66 1.47
C ILE A 136 -12.13 1.77 2.36
N ASP A 137 -13.45 1.80 2.55
CA ASP A 137 -14.10 2.79 3.41
C ASP A 137 -13.67 2.64 4.88
N GLU A 138 -13.59 1.41 5.37
CA GLU A 138 -13.08 1.10 6.72
C GLU A 138 -11.64 1.59 6.90
N ALA A 139 -10.75 1.28 5.93
CA ALA A 139 -9.37 1.72 5.96
C ALA A 139 -9.26 3.25 5.90
N PHE A 140 -10.06 3.90 5.05
CA PHE A 140 -10.13 5.36 4.96
C PHE A 140 -10.50 5.97 6.31
N ASN A 141 -11.53 5.46 6.99
CA ASN A 141 -11.95 5.96 8.30
C ASN A 141 -10.88 5.73 9.38
N ASN A 142 -10.15 4.61 9.34
CA ASN A 142 -9.06 4.33 10.28
C ASN A 142 -7.90 5.33 10.22
N ARG A 143 -7.75 6.09 9.12
CA ARG A 143 -6.64 7.04 8.97
C ARG A 143 -6.61 8.13 10.06
N GLU A 144 -7.76 8.42 10.66
CA GLU A 144 -7.91 9.42 11.73
C GLU A 144 -7.43 8.88 13.10
N LYS A 145 -7.26 7.56 13.24
CA LYS A 145 -6.76 6.87 14.45
C LYS A 145 -5.24 6.97 14.57
N SER A 146 -4.73 8.19 14.66
CA SER A 146 -3.29 8.48 14.60
C SER A 146 -2.46 7.83 15.72
N ASP A 147 -3.09 7.50 16.85
CA ASP A 147 -2.52 6.79 18.00
C ASP A 147 -2.23 5.31 17.72
N LEU A 148 -2.93 4.71 16.75
CA LEU A 148 -2.71 3.33 16.33
C LEU A 148 -1.60 3.19 15.28
N VAL A 149 -1.17 4.28 14.64
CA VAL A 149 -0.14 4.22 13.61
C VAL A 149 1.17 3.65 14.18
N ARG A 150 1.74 2.67 13.49
CA ARG A 150 3.07 2.12 13.79
C ARG A 150 3.99 2.34 12.59
N ASN A 151 4.93 3.27 12.74
CA ASN A 151 5.85 3.63 11.66
C ASN A 151 7.29 3.88 12.13
N SER A 152 7.66 3.31 13.28
CA SER A 152 8.98 3.52 13.92
C SER A 152 10.08 2.59 13.41
N ARG A 153 9.75 1.52 12.67
CA ARG A 153 10.75 0.63 12.07
C ARG A 153 11.70 1.42 11.17
N LYS A 154 13.00 1.15 11.28
CA LYS A 154 13.98 1.57 10.28
C LYS A 154 13.53 1.07 8.91
N ARG A 155 13.69 1.90 7.88
CA ARG A 155 13.35 1.50 6.52
C ARG A 155 14.24 0.33 6.09
N ARG A 156 13.68 -0.57 5.30
CA ARG A 156 14.45 -1.69 4.73
C ARG A 156 15.43 -1.15 3.68
N GLU A 157 16.69 -1.55 3.77
CA GLU A 157 17.74 -1.06 2.83
C GLU A 157 17.91 -1.98 1.60
N ARG A 158 17.53 -3.25 1.72
CA ARG A 158 17.76 -4.28 0.69
C ARG A 158 16.55 -5.20 0.55
N ASN A 159 16.36 -5.73 -0.66
CA ASN A 159 15.49 -6.88 -0.86
C ASN A 159 16.11 -8.11 -0.17
N SER A 160 15.31 -9.13 0.15
CA SER A 160 15.81 -10.41 0.66
C SER A 160 15.42 -11.57 -0.23
#